data_AF-A0A9D6K1V5-F1
#
_entry.id   AF-A0A9D6K1V5-F1
#
_cell.length_a   1.000
_cell.length_b   1.000
_cell.length_c   1.000
_cell.angle_alpha   90.00
_cell.angle_beta   90.00
_cell.angle_gamma   90.00
#
_symmetry.space_group_name_H-M   'P 1'
#
loop_
_entity.id
_entity.type
_entity.pdbx_description
1 polymer ?
#
loop_
_entity_poly.entity_id
_entity_poly.type
_entity_poly.pdbx_seq_one_letter_code
_entity_poly.pdbx_strand_id
1 'polypeptide(L)'
;IERITQRIIAARLADGQLAETNLTLRDLGLIRDAFVQVLEGIYHPRIRYPEEPASEQAPAPGDGHPDEGGPESADRSSAAEASG
;
A
#
# COMPACT_ATOMS: atom_id res chain seq x y z
N ILE A 1 16.63 4.01 22.34
CA ILE A 1 17.44 4.97 21.54
C ILE A 1 17.50 6.35 22.21
N GLU A 2 16.42 6.78 22.87
CA GLU A 2 16.30 8.04 23.61
C GLU A 2 17.50 8.42 24.50
N ARG A 3 17.96 7.51 25.37
CA ARG A 3 19.11 7.78 26.25
C ARG A 3 20.40 8.12 25.50
N ILE A 4 20.60 7.54 24.32
CA ILE A 4 21.79 7.79 23.50
C ILE A 4 21.67 9.20 22.90
N THR A 5 20.52 9.53 22.32
CA THR A 5 20.22 10.86 21.79
C THR A 5 20.41 11.95 22.85
N GLN A 6 19.85 11.75 24.04
CA GLN A 6 20.01 12.67 25.17
C GLN A 6 21.48 12.86 25.56
N ARG A 7 22.28 11.79 25.57
CA ARG A 7 23.70 11.86 25.92
C ARG A 7 24.52 12.61 24.88
N ILE A 8 24.20 12.44 23.59
CA ILE A 8 24.86 13.17 22.50
C ILE A 8 24.56 14.67 22.62
N ILE A 9 23.30 15.05 22.80
CA ILE A 9 22.91 16.46 22.95
C ILE A 9 23.61 17.09 24.17
N ALA A 10 23.65 16.38 25.30
CA ALA A 10 24.34 16.85 26.50
C ALA A 10 25.84 17.05 26.29
N ALA A 11 26.51 16.13 25.56
CA ALA A 11 27.92 16.28 25.22
C ALA A 11 28.18 17.51 24.35
N ARG A 12 27.37 17.73 23.31
CA ARG A 12 27.48 18.91 22.43
C ARG A 12 27.27 20.23 23.17
N LEU A 13 26.34 20.24 24.13
CA LEU A 13 26.09 21.39 24.99
C LEU A 13 27.28 21.65 25.93
N ALA A 14 27.84 20.61 26.55
CA ALA A 14 29.00 20.72 27.44
C ALA A 14 30.26 21.18 26.71
N ASP A 15 30.44 20.75 25.45
CA ASP A 15 31.55 21.17 24.58
C ASP A 15 31.39 22.62 24.08
N GLY A 16 30.29 23.32 24.42
CA GLY A 16 30.04 24.69 24.00
C GLY A 16 29.69 24.85 22.51
N GLN A 17 29.46 23.75 21.78
CA GLN A 17 29.25 23.77 20.32
C GLN A 17 27.95 24.46 19.90
N LEU A 18 27.05 24.73 20.85
CA LEU A 18 25.78 25.40 20.63
C LEU A 18 25.76 26.84 21.18
N ALA A 19 26.89 27.34 21.69
CA ALA A 19 26.97 28.62 22.39
C ALA A 19 26.62 29.85 21.52
N GLU A 20 26.86 29.78 20.22
CA GLU A 20 26.55 30.87 19.26
C GLU A 20 25.15 30.74 18.64
N THR A 21 24.29 29.91 19.22
CA THR A 21 22.92 29.71 18.75
C THR A 21 21.90 30.29 19.74
N ASN A 22 20.73 30.68 19.24
CA ASN A 22 19.61 31.14 20.08
C ASN A 22 18.71 29.98 20.56
N LEU A 23 19.25 28.76 20.64
CA LEU A 23 18.49 27.59 21.04
C LEU A 23 18.19 27.63 22.55
N THR A 24 16.93 27.49 22.90
CA THR A 24 16.50 27.35 24.28
C THR A 24 16.57 25.89 24.73
N LEU A 25 16.52 25.64 26.04
CA LEU A 25 16.40 24.27 26.57
C LEU A 25 15.12 23.57 26.11
N ARG A 26 14.06 24.33 25.82
CA ARG A 26 12.83 23.80 25.22
C ARG A 26 13.09 23.28 23.81
N ASP A 27 13.83 24.04 22.99
CA ASP A 27 14.16 23.64 21.62
C ASP A 27 15.01 22.37 21.60
N LEU A 28 15.96 22.24 22.54
CA LEU A 28 16.75 21.02 22.69
C LEU A 28 15.89 19.79 23.02
N GLY A 29 14.81 19.98 23.79
CA GLY A 29 13.81 18.94 24.04
C GLY A 29 13.07 18.54 22.77
N LEU A 30 12.59 19.51 22.00
CA LEU A 30 11.91 19.26 20.72
C LEU A 30 12.81 18.55 19.70
N ILE A 31 14.08 19.00 19.61
CA ILE A 31 15.08 18.38 18.74
C ILE A 31 15.31 16.92 19.15
N ARG A 32 15.50 16.65 20.45
CA ARG A 32 15.66 15.28 20.96
C ARG A 32 14.49 14.40 20.52
N ASP A 33 13.26 14.86 20.75
CA ASP A 33 12.05 14.07 20.50
C ASP A 33 11.92 13.76 18.99
N ALA A 34 12.20 14.74 18.12
CA ALA A 34 12.22 14.54 16.68
C ALA A 34 13.26 13.49 16.25
N PHE A 35 14.48 13.54 16.80
CA PHE A 35 15.51 12.55 16.52
C PHE A 35 15.13 11.15 17.02
N VAL A 36 14.50 11.04 18.20
CA VAL A 36 14.02 9.76 18.72
C VAL A 36 12.97 9.17 17.79
N GLN A 37 11.96 9.96 17.40
CA GLN A 37 10.90 9.50 16.49
C GLN A 37 11.45 9.01 15.14
N VAL A 38 12.40 9.75 14.54
CA VAL A 38 13.05 9.34 13.28
C VAL A 38 13.82 8.04 13.46
N LEU A 39 14.61 7.93 14.53
CA LEU A 39 15.43 6.74 14.78
C LEU A 39 14.57 5.53 15.14
N GLU A 40 13.45 5.71 15.83
CA GLU A 40 12.48 4.64 16.13
C GLU A 40 11.77 4.14 14.87
N GLY A 41 11.40 5.04 13.94
CA GLY A 41 10.81 4.68 12.66
C GLY A 41 11.75 3.86 11.76
N ILE A 42 13.08 4.02 11.91
CA ILE A 42 14.07 3.18 11.22
C ILE A 42 14.07 1.73 11.76
N TYR A 43 13.61 1.50 12.99
CA TYR A 43 13.43 0.18 13.59
C TYR A 43 12.01 -0.38 13.40
N HIS A 44 11.27 0.07 12.39
CA HIS A 44 10.05 -0.61 11.96
C HIS A 44 10.40 -1.54 10.79
N PRO A 45 10.58 -2.86 11.04
CA PRO A 45 10.73 -3.81 9.95
C PRO A 45 9.54 -3.62 9.00
N ARG A 46 9.79 -3.62 7.68
CA ARG A 46 8.77 -3.43 6.63
C ARG A 46 7.44 -3.99 7.10
N ILE A 47 6.48 -3.10 7.38
CA ILE A 47 5.16 -3.49 7.83
C ILE A 47 4.61 -4.39 6.72
N ARG A 48 4.37 -5.67 7.02
CA ARG A 48 3.64 -6.53 6.08
C ARG A 48 2.30 -5.84 5.86
N TYR A 49 1.95 -5.63 4.60
CA TYR A 49 0.59 -5.25 4.25
C TYR A 49 -0.35 -6.27 4.90
N PRO A 50 -1.46 -5.81 5.52
CA PRO A 50 -2.48 -6.74 5.98
C PRO A 50 -2.82 -7.64 4.81
N GLU A 51 -2.56 -8.94 4.95
CA GLU A 51 -2.97 -9.92 3.95
C GLU A 51 -4.48 -9.72 3.80
N GLU A 52 -4.91 -9.38 2.58
CA GLU A 52 -6.31 -9.12 2.28
C GLU A 52 -7.13 -10.25 2.92
N PRO A 53 -8.21 -9.96 3.67
CA PRO A 53 -9.08 -11.03 4.09
C PRO A 53 -9.49 -11.74 2.80
N ALA A 54 -9.16 -13.02 2.68
CA ALA A 54 -9.64 -13.87 1.62
C ALA A 54 -11.18 -13.92 1.76
N SER A 55 -11.86 -12.90 1.24
CA SER A 55 -13.28 -12.96 0.98
C SER A 55 -13.41 -13.79 -0.29
N GLU A 56 -13.50 -15.10 -0.05
CA GLU A 56 -14.36 -16.03 -0.76
C GLU A 56 -15.03 -15.45 -2.01
N GLN A 57 -14.47 -15.82 -3.17
CA GLN A 57 -15.17 -16.05 -4.44
C GLN A 57 -16.56 -15.40 -4.56
N ALA A 58 -16.61 -14.17 -5.05
CA ALA A 58 -17.78 -13.71 -5.79
C ALA A 58 -17.68 -14.30 -7.22
N PRO A 59 -18.75 -14.91 -7.77
CA PRO A 59 -18.69 -15.48 -9.11
C PRO A 59 -18.45 -14.37 -10.13
N ALA A 60 -17.53 -14.63 -11.07
CA ALA A 60 -17.25 -13.75 -12.20
C ALA A 60 -18.55 -13.40 -12.96
N PRO A 61 -18.71 -12.16 -13.47
CA PRO A 61 -19.68 -11.92 -14.53
C PRO A 61 -19.17 -12.67 -15.76
N GLY A 62 -19.73 -13.84 -16.00
CA GLY A 62 -19.45 -14.62 -17.19
C GLY A 62 -20.00 -13.90 -18.42
N ASP A 63 -19.15 -13.12 -19.07
CA ASP A 63 -19.24 -12.92 -20.51
C ASP A 63 -19.00 -14.28 -21.18
N GLY A 64 -20.07 -14.90 -21.71
CA GLY A 64 -20.01 -16.25 -22.23
C GLY A 64 -21.21 -16.60 -23.12
N HIS A 65 -21.16 -16.10 -24.35
CA HIS A 65 -21.57 -16.67 -25.64
C HIS A 65 -22.82 -17.60 -25.77
N PRO A 66 -23.67 -17.40 -26.80
CA PRO A 66 -24.85 -18.24 -27.05
C PRO A 66 -24.52 -19.48 -27.90
N ASP A 67 -24.90 -20.67 -27.47
CA ASP A 67 -25.02 -21.92 -28.26
C ASP A 67 -25.56 -23.01 -27.32
N GLU A 68 -26.46 -23.94 -27.60
CA GLU A 68 -27.27 -24.35 -28.74
C GLU A 68 -28.27 -25.38 -28.17
N GLY A 69 -29.45 -25.57 -28.77
CA GLY A 69 -30.31 -26.71 -28.40
C GLY A 69 -31.73 -26.63 -28.92
N GLY A 70 -31.97 -27.10 -30.15
CA GLY A 70 -33.31 -27.35 -30.70
C GLY A 70 -34.07 -28.46 -29.95
N PRO A 71 -35.38 -28.66 -30.23
CA PRO A 71 -35.68 -29.54 -31.36
C PRO A 71 -36.93 -29.18 -32.20
N GLU A 72 -36.87 -29.63 -33.47
CA GLU A 72 -37.91 -30.37 -34.20
C GLU A 72 -39.30 -29.74 -34.44
N SER A 73 -39.59 -29.37 -35.70
CA SER A 73 -40.45 -30.16 -36.61
C SER A 73 -40.90 -29.36 -37.86
N ALA A 74 -40.83 -30.02 -39.03
CA ALA A 74 -41.60 -29.84 -40.29
C ALA A 74 -41.63 -28.43 -40.96
N ASP A 75 -41.59 -28.22 -42.27
CA ASP A 75 -41.99 -29.06 -43.40
C ASP A 75 -41.33 -28.52 -44.70
N ARG A 76 -40.80 -29.48 -45.48
CA ARG A 76 -40.58 -29.65 -46.93
C ARG A 76 -40.62 -28.49 -47.95
N SER A 77 -39.76 -28.73 -48.97
CA SER A 77 -39.84 -28.35 -50.39
C SER A 77 -39.44 -26.93 -50.76
N SER A 78 -38.72 -26.64 -51.85
CA SER A 78 -38.12 -27.40 -52.95
C SER A 78 -37.48 -26.37 -53.90
N ALA A 79 -36.30 -26.68 -54.46
CA ALA A 79 -35.79 -26.22 -55.77
C ALA A 79 -35.60 -24.70 -55.99
N ALA A 80 -34.73 -24.17 -56.85
CA ALA A 80 -33.60 -24.58 -57.66
C ALA A 80 -33.19 -23.28 -58.40
N GLU A 81 -31.92 -23.18 -58.83
CA GLU A 81 -31.49 -22.35 -59.99
C GLU A 81 -31.53 -20.81 -59.82
N ALA A 82 -30.68 -19.99 -60.42
CA ALA A 82 -29.44 -20.13 -61.16
C ALA A 82 -28.84 -18.70 -61.27
N SER A 83 -27.57 -18.63 -61.66
CA SER A 83 -26.80 -17.43 -61.98
C SER A 83 -27.51 -16.40 -62.87
N GLY A 84 -27.11 -15.14 -62.70
CA GLY A 84 -27.35 -14.02 -63.62
C GLY A 84 -26.60 -12.77 -63.15
#